data_AF-A0A453JAD3-F1
#
_entry.id   AF-A0A453JAD3-F1
#
_cell.length_a   1.000
_cell.length_b   1.000
_cell.length_c   1.000
_cell.angle_alpha   90.00
_cell.angle_beta   90.00
_cell.angle_gamma   90.00
#
_symmetry.space_group_name_H-M   'P 1'
#
loop_
_entity.id
_entity.type
_entity.pdbx_description
1 polymer ?
#
loop_
_entity_poly.entity_id
_entity_poly.type
_entity_poly.pdbx_seq_one_letter_code
_entity_poly.pdbx_strand_id
1 'polypeptide(L)' 'MSAMKFCRECNNILYPKEEKERKVLLFACRNCEHQVLRF' A
#
# COMPACT_ATOMS: atom_id res chain seq x y z
N MET A 1 17.13 -4.00 -2.78
CA MET A 1 16.18 -3.72 -3.87
C MET A 1 14.80 -3.48 -3.26
N SER A 2 14.19 -2.32 -3.48
CA SER A 2 12.81 -2.09 -3.03
C SER A 2 11.87 -2.76 -4.04
N ALA A 3 11.21 -3.85 -3.65
CA ALA A 3 10.24 -4.52 -4.50
C ALA A 3 9.00 -3.64 -4.67
N MET A 4 8.60 -3.37 -5.93
CA MET A 4 7.32 -2.70 -6.21
C MET A 4 6.17 -3.63 -5.81
N LYS A 5 5.22 -3.12 -5.03
CA LYS A 5 4.03 -3.86 -4.62
C LYS A 5 2.88 -3.52 -5.56
N PHE A 6 2.13 -4.54 -5.98
CA PHE A 6 0.97 -4.41 -6.85
C PHE A 6 -0.31 -4.76 -6.09
N CYS A 7 -1.39 -4.06 -6.43
CA CYS A 7 -2.72 -4.31 -5.89
C CYS A 7 -3.27 -5.62 -6.44
N ARG A 8 -3.88 -6.44 -5.59
CA ARG A 8 -4.47 -7.72 -6.01
C ARG A 8 -5.76 -7.56 -6.82
N GLU A 9 -6.44 -6.43 -6.69
CA GLU A 9 -7.75 -6.20 -7.31
C GLU A 9 -7.62 -5.62 -8.72
N CYS A 10 -6.83 -4.57 -8.87
CA CYS A 10 -6.72 -3.81 -10.13
C CYS A 10 -5.33 -3.89 -10.77
N ASN A 11 -4.41 -4.65 -10.19
CA ASN A 11 -3.03 -4.81 -10.66
C ASN A 11 -2.24 -3.50 -10.80
N ASN A 12 -2.71 -2.43 -10.16
CA ASN A 12 -2.03 -1.13 -10.13
C ASN A 12 -0.97 -1.08 -9.03
N ILE A 13 0.02 -0.20 -9.18
CA ILE A 13 1.09 0.01 -8.20
C ILE A 13 0.50 0.54 -6.88
N LEU A 14 0.92 -0.04 -5.76
CA LEU A 14 0.58 0.46 -4.43
C LEU A 14 1.55 1.54 -3.99
N TYR A 15 1.01 2.62 -3.43
CA TYR A 15 1.78 3.77 -2.97
C TYR A 15 1.93 3.75 -1.45
N PRO A 16 3.09 4.15 -0.92
CA PRO A 16 3.29 4.26 0.52
C PRO A 16 2.33 5.30 1.13
N LYS A 17 1.67 4.94 2.22
CA LYS A 17 0.74 5.77 2.99
C LYS A 17 1.04 5.60 4.48
N GLU A 18 1.26 6.69 5.20
CA GLU A 18 1.50 6.65 6.64
C GLU A 18 0.17 6.53 7.42
N GLU A 19 0.11 5.60 8.38
CA GLU A 19 -0.98 5.49 9.35
C GLU A 19 -0.50 6.06 10.70
N LYS A 20 -0.86 7.33 10.96
CA LYS A 20 -0.32 8.12 12.08
C LYS A 20 -0.64 7.54 13.46
N GLU A 21 -1.83 6.96 13.63
CA GLU A 21 -2.28 6.42 14.91
C GLU A 21 -1.43 5.23 15.36
N ARG A 22 -1.06 4.36 14.41
CA ARG A 22 -0.29 3.15 14.68
C ARG A 22 1.20 3.31 14.37
N LYS A 23 1.58 4.45 13.78
CA LYS A 23 2.96 4.77 13.33
C LYS A 23 3.51 3.68 12.40
N VAL A 24 2.67 3.15 11.52
CA VAL A 24 3.03 2.12 10.54
C VAL A 24 2.97 2.67 9.12
N LEU A 25 3.77 2.09 8.25
CA LEU A 25 3.72 2.37 6.82
C LEU A 25 2.80 1.37 6.12
N LEU A 26 1.76 1.87 5.48
CA LEU A 26 0.86 1.11 4.63
C LEU A 26 1.24 1.29 3.16
N PHE A 27 0.74 0.41 2.32
CA PHE A 27 0.76 0.53 0.87
C PHE A 27 -0.67 0.49 0.36
N ALA A 28 -1.17 1.60 -0.16
CA ALA A 28 -2.55 1.75 -0.60
C ALA A 28 -2.63 1.93 -2.12
N CYS A 29 -3.68 1.39 -2.72
CA CYS A 29 -4.02 1.68 -4.10
C CYS A 29 -4.67 3.07 -4.21
N ARG A 30 -4.52 3.75 -5.36
CA ARG A 30 -5.24 4.99 -5.65
C ARG A 30 -6.60 4.75 -6.32
N ASN A 31 -6.78 3.58 -6.93
CA ASN A 31 -7.94 3.28 -7.76
C ASN A 31 -8.96 2.34 -7.09
N CYS A 32 -8.64 1.83 -5.90
CA CYS A 32 -9.53 1.01 -5.09
C CYS A 32 -9.19 1.19 -3.60
N GLU A 33 -9.97 0.60 -2.71
CA GLU A 33 -9.82 0.71 -1.25
C GLU A 33 -8.80 -0.28 -0.66
N HIS A 34 -8.10 -1.03 -1.52
CA HIS A 34 -7.09 -1.99 -1.08
C HIS A 34 -5.89 -1.31 -0.44
N GLN A 35 -5.55 -1.75 0.77
CA GLN A 35 -4.35 -1.35 1.49
C GLN A 35 -3.68 -2.55 2.15
N VAL A 36 -2.35 -2.60 2.13
CA VAL A 36 -1.56 -3.65 2.77
C VAL A 36 -0.56 -3.05 3.76
N LEU A 37 -0.42 -3.69 4.91
CA LEU A 37 0.61 -3.33 5.89
C LEU A 37 2.00 -3.65 5.34
N ARG A 38 2.94 -2.72 5.50
CA ARG A 38 4.36 -3.02 5.37
C ARG A 38 4.79 -3.74 6.65
N PHE A 39 4.97 -5.05 6.56
CA PHE A 39 5.85 -5.79 7.47
C PHE A 39 7.30 -5.59 7.03
#